data_AF-A0AAV8QD03-F1
#
_entry.id   AF-A0AAV8QD03-F1
#
_cell.length_a   1.000
_cell.length_b   1.000
_cell.length_c   1.000
_cell.angle_alpha   90.00
_cell.angle_beta   90.00
_cell.angle_gamma   90.00
#
_symmetry.space_group_name_H-M   'P 1'
#
loop_
_entity.id
_entity.type
_entity.pdbx_description
1 polymer ?
#
loop_
_entity_poly.entity_id
_entity_poly.type
_entity_poly.pdbx_seq_one_letter_code
_entity_poly.pdbx_strand_id
1 'polypeptide(L)'
;MALYRLVAVIKNPSDEDFLVVRQAPPPQLPEEEYRSFVDSDLWDLPSAPLNPLRGDRRSETVVEGAYSLLDDDLDLEKFDVDSALDEVLSLSYLESPLEGRWSVWKFVKEPEFGPGPPVNVLFILGIVKSKQGILKESCQWLSKESALMLLQAVKASATRVGPYVFMGLVPDVAKATNFSATCTLHYQEYPPGITLVPMKSRTREPFHTTNLIVVVADDAINEQKDSSFVTYGNSLLIDPGCSSRFHTDLADLVAKLPRKLVVFVTHHHYDHVDGLSVIQKCNPDAVLLAHENTSRHIGRGEWSLCRTLISGGEKIQIGDHRFEVIFAPGHTDGHLALLHSSTNSLIVGDHCVGQGSAVMDVRAGGNLKDYFQTTYRFLDLSPHVLIPMHGRINLWPKQMLCGYLKHRRDRELSILNAIENGSKTLFDIISKSYADVDIKFWLPASSNVRIHVDHLAYQEKLPKDFSMEGFIQLRDILRRNVSPSLQSLGSPGATTSHAINSSTQCSHLDPRRSEPTLHTRKTNPLAFLITQFSTSISFIRRSNVFDTFRCISESPPTFVSAVANTRIDRKETPVTADLPGVEKAGGGGWQGCSGGRVHRHLRLT
;
A
#
# COMPACT_ATOMS: atom_id res chain seq x y z
N MET A 1 6.63 0.95 19.87
CA MET A 1 5.40 0.97 20.70
C MET A 1 4.21 1.11 19.76
N ALA A 2 3.15 0.33 19.99
CA ALA A 2 1.91 0.46 19.22
C ALA A 2 1.26 1.82 19.48
N LEU A 3 0.53 2.33 18.49
CA LEU A 3 -0.39 3.45 18.64
C LEU A 3 -1.76 2.93 19.03
N TYR A 4 -2.58 3.79 19.63
CA TYR A 4 -3.93 3.43 20.06
C TYR A 4 -4.93 4.43 19.50
N ARG A 5 -6.12 3.93 19.16
CA ARG A 5 -7.23 4.75 18.68
C ARG A 5 -8.52 4.33 19.37
N LEU A 6 -9.29 5.32 19.81
CA LEU A 6 -10.61 5.13 20.39
C LEU A 6 -11.65 5.32 19.29
N VAL A 7 -12.56 4.37 19.14
CA VAL A 7 -13.69 4.40 18.21
C VAL A 7 -14.97 4.35 19.03
N ALA A 8 -15.87 5.30 18.82
CA ALA A 8 -17.16 5.32 19.51
C ALA A 8 -18.26 4.74 18.62
N VAL A 9 -18.87 3.67 19.10
CA VAL A 9 -20.12 3.09 18.59
C VAL A 9 -21.26 3.82 19.31
N ILE A 10 -21.80 4.86 18.69
CA ILE A 10 -22.88 5.66 19.30
C ILE A 10 -24.21 5.17 18.72
N LYS A 11 -25.05 4.57 19.58
CA LYS A 11 -26.37 4.07 19.20
C LYS A 11 -27.45 5.13 19.35
N ASN A 12 -28.37 5.15 18.39
CA ASN A 12 -29.61 5.87 18.53
C ASN A 12 -30.53 5.10 19.52
N PRO A 13 -31.16 5.78 20.49
CA PRO A 13 -32.06 5.12 21.45
C PRO A 13 -33.39 4.65 20.86
N SER A 14 -33.80 5.10 19.67
CA SER A 14 -35.13 4.83 19.10
C SER A 14 -35.16 3.74 18.03
N ASP A 15 -34.06 3.58 17.32
CA ASP A 15 -33.83 2.66 16.23
C ASP A 15 -32.37 2.21 16.38
N GLU A 16 -32.02 0.93 16.23
CA GLU A 16 -30.67 0.38 16.49
C GLU A 16 -29.58 0.91 15.52
N ASP A 17 -29.79 2.09 14.93
CA ASP A 17 -28.89 2.80 14.06
C ASP A 17 -27.68 3.34 14.82
N PHE A 18 -26.58 3.48 14.09
CA PHE A 18 -25.32 3.95 14.63
C PHE A 18 -24.92 5.27 13.98
N LEU A 19 -24.30 6.14 14.76
CA LEU A 19 -23.77 7.39 14.24
C LEU A 19 -22.51 7.13 13.43
N VAL A 20 -22.49 7.60 12.19
CA VAL A 20 -21.29 7.64 11.35
C VAL A 20 -20.95 9.08 10.98
N VAL A 21 -19.67 9.33 10.79
CA VAL A 21 -19.13 10.64 10.40
C VAL A 21 -18.38 10.55 9.08
N ARG A 22 -18.54 11.58 8.26
CA ARG A 22 -17.85 11.71 6.98
C ARG A 22 -16.37 11.94 7.26
N GLN A 23 -15.53 11.07 6.72
CA GLN A 23 -14.09 11.15 6.85
C GLN A 23 -13.55 12.26 5.96
N ALA A 24 -12.66 13.09 6.50
CA ALA A 24 -12.00 14.12 5.71
C ALA A 24 -11.05 13.46 4.69
N PRO A 25 -11.18 13.76 3.39
CA PRO A 25 -10.19 13.31 2.43
C PRO A 25 -8.85 14.00 2.73
N PRO A 26 -7.71 13.35 2.44
CA PRO A 26 -6.42 14.01 2.55
C PRO A 26 -6.32 15.22 1.60
N PRO A 27 -5.37 16.14 1.80
CA PRO A 27 -5.31 17.40 1.05
C PRO A 27 -5.26 17.21 -0.47
N GLN A 28 -6.09 17.95 -1.20
CA GLN A 28 -6.10 17.89 -2.67
C GLN A 28 -4.74 18.28 -3.24
N LEU A 29 -4.38 17.61 -4.34
CA LEU A 29 -3.18 17.95 -5.09
C LEU A 29 -3.37 19.29 -5.82
N PRO A 30 -2.32 20.14 -5.88
CA PRO A 30 -2.45 21.47 -6.45
C PRO A 30 -2.69 21.46 -7.97
N GLU A 31 -2.20 20.44 -8.68
CA GLU A 31 -2.26 20.32 -10.14
C GLU A 31 -3.70 20.13 -10.65
N GLU A 32 -4.10 20.94 -11.62
CA GLU A 32 -5.46 20.93 -12.17
C GLU A 32 -5.86 19.61 -12.82
N GLU A 33 -4.91 18.93 -13.49
CA GLU A 33 -5.11 17.62 -14.12
C GLU A 33 -5.63 16.57 -13.15
N TYR A 34 -5.29 16.68 -11.86
CA TYR A 34 -5.69 15.69 -10.87
C TYR A 34 -6.97 16.05 -10.11
N ARG A 35 -7.46 17.29 -10.23
CA ARG A 35 -8.65 17.76 -9.50
C ARG A 35 -9.93 17.05 -9.92
N SER A 36 -9.97 16.47 -11.12
CA SER A 36 -11.10 15.65 -11.58
C SER A 36 -11.16 14.27 -10.93
N PHE A 37 -10.05 13.78 -10.34
CA PHE A 37 -9.98 12.47 -9.71
C PHE A 37 -10.29 12.56 -8.21
N VAL A 38 -11.59 12.70 -7.90
CA VAL A 38 -12.07 12.80 -6.52
C VAL A 38 -12.59 11.44 -6.04
N ASP A 39 -12.11 11.01 -4.89
CA ASP A 39 -12.61 9.82 -4.19
C ASP A 39 -14.01 10.09 -3.63
N SER A 40 -14.88 9.08 -3.66
CA SER A 40 -16.23 9.20 -3.09
C SER A 40 -16.19 9.38 -1.58
N ASP A 41 -17.22 10.02 -1.05
CA ASP A 41 -17.39 10.20 0.39
C ASP A 41 -17.28 8.87 1.13
N LEU A 42 -16.45 8.88 2.18
CA LEU A 42 -16.23 7.78 3.09
C LEU A 42 -16.88 8.10 4.43
N TRP A 43 -17.76 7.22 4.87
CA TRP A 43 -18.41 7.31 6.19
C TRP A 43 -17.88 6.23 7.09
N ASP A 44 -17.49 6.60 8.30
CA ASP A 44 -16.99 5.63 9.27
C ASP A 44 -17.42 6.00 10.70
N LEU A 45 -17.20 5.09 11.65
CA LEU A 45 -17.45 5.40 13.06
C LEU A 45 -16.54 6.54 13.54
N PRO A 46 -17.07 7.49 14.34
CA PRO A 46 -16.26 8.59 14.87
C PRO A 46 -15.15 8.02 15.75
N SER A 47 -13.95 8.57 15.57
CA SER A 47 -12.76 8.04 16.23
C SER A 47 -11.67 9.09 16.39
N ALA A 48 -10.86 8.92 17.43
CA ALA A 48 -9.78 9.84 17.80
C ALA A 48 -8.54 9.07 18.30
N PRO A 49 -7.32 9.64 18.20
CA PRO A 49 -6.13 9.06 18.82
C PRO A 49 -6.33 8.87 20.33
N LEU A 50 -5.99 7.69 20.84
CA LEU A 50 -6.00 7.41 22.27
C LEU A 50 -4.57 7.55 22.80
N ASN A 51 -4.26 8.72 23.33
CA ASN A 51 -2.91 9.06 23.75
C ASN A 51 -2.64 8.61 25.19
N PRO A 52 -1.41 8.17 25.52
CA PRO A 52 -1.03 7.94 26.90
C PRO A 52 -1.14 9.23 27.74
N LEU A 53 -1.54 9.11 29.01
CA LEU A 53 -1.58 10.21 29.96
C LEU A 53 -0.20 10.82 30.16
N ARG A 54 -0.15 12.14 30.33
CA ARG A 54 1.07 12.88 30.66
C ARG A 54 0.97 13.41 32.09
N GLY A 55 1.91 13.02 32.94
CA GLY A 55 1.96 13.43 34.35
C GLY A 55 0.95 12.69 35.23
N ASP A 56 0.56 13.29 36.36
CA ASP A 56 -0.32 12.67 37.37
C ASP A 56 -1.82 12.78 37.06
N ARG A 57 -2.19 13.19 35.83
CA ARG A 57 -3.58 13.29 35.42
C ARG A 57 -4.19 11.90 35.31
N ARG A 58 -5.45 11.76 35.75
CA ARG A 58 -6.27 10.56 35.53
C ARG A 58 -7.50 10.98 34.77
N SER A 59 -7.94 10.12 33.85
CA SER A 59 -9.23 10.33 33.16
C SER A 59 -10.37 10.23 34.17
N GLU A 60 -11.30 11.17 34.13
CA GLU A 60 -12.49 11.19 34.98
C GLU A 60 -13.60 10.29 34.41
N THR A 61 -13.63 10.11 33.07
CA THR A 61 -14.61 9.24 32.43
C THR A 61 -14.38 7.77 32.77
N VAL A 62 -15.41 7.15 33.35
CA VAL A 62 -15.44 5.72 33.63
C VAL A 62 -15.96 4.97 32.41
N VAL A 63 -15.14 4.07 31.85
CA VAL A 63 -15.55 3.11 30.82
C VAL A 63 -15.79 1.76 31.49
N GLU A 64 -17.05 1.35 31.57
CA GLU A 64 -17.47 0.07 32.14
C GLU A 64 -16.90 -1.12 31.34
N GLY A 65 -16.54 -2.22 32.02
CA GLY A 65 -16.00 -3.42 31.37
C GLY A 65 -14.53 -3.32 30.91
N ALA A 66 -13.85 -2.20 31.22
CA ALA A 66 -12.42 -2.01 30.97
C ALA A 66 -11.55 -3.17 31.48
N TYR A 67 -11.84 -3.68 32.67
CA TYR A 67 -10.99 -4.68 33.34
C TYR A 67 -11.25 -6.13 32.90
N SER A 68 -12.34 -6.42 32.18
CA SER A 68 -12.76 -7.81 31.88
C SER A 68 -12.55 -8.25 30.42
N LEU A 69 -12.41 -7.31 29.48
CA LEU A 69 -12.19 -7.60 28.05
C LEU A 69 -10.75 -7.32 27.58
N LEU A 70 -9.98 -6.59 28.39
CA LEU A 70 -8.60 -6.20 28.10
C LEU A 70 -7.68 -7.20 28.83
N ASP A 71 -7.56 -8.40 28.28
CA ASP A 71 -6.62 -9.45 28.73
C ASP A 71 -5.22 -8.84 28.88
N ASP A 72 -4.75 -8.59 30.12
CA ASP A 72 -3.43 -8.11 30.60
C ASP A 72 -2.65 -7.00 29.83
N ASP A 73 -3.12 -6.52 28.68
CA ASP A 73 -2.33 -5.77 27.69
C ASP A 73 -2.73 -4.30 27.54
N LEU A 74 -3.94 -3.91 27.96
CA LEU A 74 -4.39 -2.52 27.88
C LEU A 74 -4.97 -2.03 29.20
N ASP A 75 -4.16 -1.27 29.91
CA ASP A 75 -4.56 -0.55 31.11
C ASP A 75 -5.05 0.87 30.73
N LEU A 76 -6.38 1.05 30.68
CA LEU A 76 -7.00 2.33 30.32
C LEU A 76 -6.68 3.47 31.31
N GLU A 77 -6.26 3.16 32.54
CA GLU A 77 -5.81 4.18 33.50
C GLU A 77 -4.53 4.88 33.06
N LYS A 78 -3.84 4.36 32.04
CA LYS A 78 -2.66 4.98 31.41
C LYS A 78 -2.99 5.87 30.22
N PHE A 79 -4.26 6.02 29.83
CA PHE A 79 -4.67 6.76 28.63
C PHE A 79 -5.61 7.92 28.95
N ASP A 80 -5.49 8.98 28.13
CA ASP A 80 -6.30 10.20 28.19
C ASP A 80 -7.60 9.95 27.41
N VAL A 81 -8.53 9.25 28.07
CA VAL A 81 -9.82 8.85 27.49
C VAL A 81 -10.72 10.07 27.32
N ASP A 82 -10.66 11.03 28.26
CA ASP A 82 -11.47 12.25 28.22
C ASP A 82 -11.17 13.06 26.96
N SER A 83 -9.89 13.33 26.66
CA SER A 83 -9.53 14.08 25.45
C SER A 83 -9.93 13.36 24.16
N ALA A 84 -9.80 12.03 24.12
CA ALA A 84 -10.19 11.24 22.96
C ALA A 84 -11.71 11.25 22.75
N LEU A 85 -12.49 11.18 23.84
CA LEU A 85 -13.94 11.31 23.80
C LEU A 85 -14.37 12.71 23.37
N ASP A 86 -13.79 13.76 23.95
CA ASP A 86 -14.09 15.15 23.57
C ASP A 86 -13.87 15.37 22.07
N GLU A 87 -12.78 14.84 21.50
CA GLU A 87 -12.53 14.90 20.06
C GLU A 87 -13.61 14.16 19.27
N VAL A 88 -13.95 12.91 19.64
CA VAL A 88 -15.04 12.12 19.03
C VAL A 88 -16.38 12.86 19.07
N LEU A 89 -16.70 13.51 20.18
CA LEU A 89 -17.96 14.24 20.36
C LEU A 89 -17.96 15.57 19.60
N SER A 90 -16.82 16.22 19.48
CA SER A 90 -16.67 17.42 18.65
C SER A 90 -16.95 17.14 17.17
N LEU A 91 -16.64 15.94 16.67
CA LEU A 91 -16.91 15.52 15.30
C LEU A 91 -18.41 15.34 15.03
N SER A 92 -19.17 14.95 16.05
CA SER A 92 -20.60 14.62 15.92
C SER A 92 -21.55 15.79 16.25
N TYR A 93 -21.11 16.73 17.09
CA TYR A 93 -21.89 17.82 17.69
C TYR A 93 -23.32 17.39 18.04
N LEU A 94 -23.44 16.57 19.07
CA LEU A 94 -24.69 16.31 19.74
C LEU A 94 -24.93 17.47 20.73
N GLU A 95 -26.00 18.25 20.54
CA GLU A 95 -26.32 19.42 21.40
C GLU A 95 -26.64 19.07 22.86
N SER A 96 -26.95 17.80 23.16
CA SER A 96 -27.08 17.33 24.54
C SER A 96 -25.78 16.64 24.96
N PRO A 97 -25.24 16.88 26.17
CA PRO A 97 -24.16 16.06 26.69
C PRO A 97 -24.59 14.60 26.57
N LEU A 98 -23.74 13.75 26.01
CA LEU A 98 -23.94 12.32 26.14
C LEU A 98 -23.91 12.01 27.63
N GLU A 99 -25.06 11.99 28.28
CA GLU A 99 -25.23 11.35 29.58
C GLU A 99 -25.15 9.84 29.31
N GLY A 100 -23.95 9.38 28.99
CA GLY A 100 -23.71 8.06 28.44
C GLY A 100 -22.74 7.36 29.34
N ARG A 101 -23.20 6.29 29.99
CA ARG A 101 -22.28 5.26 30.46
C ARG A 101 -21.57 4.73 29.22
N TRP A 102 -20.25 4.80 29.21
CA TRP A 102 -19.45 4.20 28.17
C TRP A 102 -19.10 2.79 28.64
N SER A 103 -19.17 1.82 27.74
CA SER A 103 -18.69 0.47 28.01
C SER A 103 -17.73 0.01 26.93
N VAL A 104 -16.72 -0.77 27.30
CA VAL A 104 -15.87 -1.43 26.31
C VAL A 104 -16.73 -2.35 25.46
N TRP A 105 -16.62 -2.19 24.15
CA TRP A 105 -17.33 -3.00 23.17
C TRP A 105 -16.41 -4.09 22.60
N LYS A 106 -15.24 -3.68 22.09
CA LYS A 106 -14.29 -4.57 21.40
C LYS A 106 -12.89 -3.97 21.43
N PHE A 107 -11.87 -4.80 21.50
CA PHE A 107 -10.50 -4.38 21.31
C PHE A 107 -9.88 -5.16 20.14
N VAL A 108 -9.32 -4.46 19.17
CA VAL A 108 -8.75 -5.05 17.95
C VAL A 108 -7.29 -4.65 17.85
N LYS A 109 -6.40 -5.65 17.86
CA LYS A 109 -4.97 -5.45 17.60
C LYS A 109 -4.72 -5.46 16.10
N GLU A 110 -4.04 -4.43 15.59
CA GLU A 110 -3.69 -4.38 14.16
C GLU A 110 -2.45 -5.24 13.89
N PRO A 111 -2.45 -6.04 12.81
CA PRO A 111 -1.25 -6.72 12.34
C PRO A 111 -0.09 -5.78 11.99
N GLU A 112 1.14 -6.31 11.98
CA GLU A 112 2.35 -5.54 11.63
C GLU A 112 2.50 -5.32 10.11
N PHE A 113 1.71 -4.41 9.55
CA PHE A 113 1.83 -4.03 8.13
C PHE A 113 3.13 -3.29 7.80
N GLY A 114 3.69 -2.55 8.76
CA GLY A 114 4.91 -1.76 8.60
C GLY A 114 4.80 -0.60 7.59
N PRO A 115 5.82 0.26 7.50
CA PRO A 115 6.95 0.36 8.43
C PRO A 115 6.60 1.12 9.73
N GLY A 116 5.47 1.83 9.76
CA GLY A 116 4.97 2.48 10.97
C GLY A 116 4.49 1.47 12.03
N PRO A 117 4.40 1.89 13.31
CA PRO A 117 3.88 1.02 14.37
C PRO A 117 2.42 0.60 14.09
N PRO A 118 1.98 -0.57 14.58
CA PRO A 118 0.59 -0.98 14.50
C PRO A 118 -0.32 -0.03 15.30
N VAL A 119 -1.57 0.10 14.87
CA VAL A 119 -2.61 0.94 15.49
C VAL A 119 -3.68 0.04 16.10
N ASN A 120 -3.61 -0.17 17.40
CA ASN A 120 -4.63 -0.94 18.12
C ASN A 120 -5.88 -0.08 18.33
N VAL A 121 -7.06 -0.69 18.21
CA VAL A 121 -8.33 0.01 18.18
C VAL A 121 -9.20 -0.44 19.35
N LEU A 122 -9.58 0.50 20.20
CA LEU A 122 -10.55 0.31 21.27
C LEU A 122 -11.92 0.83 20.81
N PHE A 123 -12.87 -0.07 20.65
CA PHE A 123 -14.27 0.27 20.44
C PHE A 123 -14.96 0.42 21.79
N ILE A 124 -15.65 1.53 21.97
CA ILE A 124 -16.53 1.77 23.11
C ILE A 124 -17.96 1.98 22.62
N LEU A 125 -18.94 1.55 23.41
CA LEU A 125 -20.35 1.75 23.15
C LEU A 125 -20.87 2.92 23.97
N GLY A 126 -21.58 3.83 23.32
CA GLY A 126 -22.31 4.93 23.95
C GLY A 126 -23.77 4.97 23.48
N ILE A 127 -24.68 5.37 24.37
CA ILE A 127 -26.12 5.50 24.07
C ILE A 127 -26.51 6.97 24.26
N VAL A 128 -27.14 7.57 23.25
CA VAL A 128 -27.66 8.95 23.33
C VAL A 128 -29.00 8.93 24.08
N LYS A 129 -29.26 9.89 24.99
CA LYS A 129 -30.52 9.93 25.75
C LYS A 129 -31.72 10.52 24.99
N SER A 130 -31.50 11.36 23.97
CA SER A 130 -32.61 11.95 23.22
C SER A 130 -32.28 12.18 21.74
N LYS A 131 -33.30 12.10 20.89
CA LYS A 131 -33.24 12.19 19.42
C LYS A 131 -32.96 13.61 18.89
N GLN A 132 -32.82 14.61 19.76
CA GLN A 132 -33.08 16.03 19.44
C GLN A 132 -31.83 16.88 19.18
N GLY A 133 -30.64 16.30 19.07
CA GLY A 133 -29.47 17.07 18.61
C GLY A 133 -29.51 17.28 17.11
N ILE A 134 -29.39 18.52 16.64
CA ILE A 134 -29.13 18.81 15.22
C ILE A 134 -27.78 18.20 14.88
N LEU A 135 -27.77 17.14 14.04
CA LEU A 135 -26.53 16.58 13.52
C LEU A 135 -25.85 17.58 12.58
N LYS A 136 -24.51 17.63 12.62
CA LYS A 136 -23.73 18.29 11.57
C LYS A 136 -24.02 17.63 10.21
N GLU A 137 -23.90 18.38 9.11
CA GLU A 137 -23.98 17.84 7.74
C GLU A 137 -22.95 16.73 7.45
N SER A 138 -21.88 16.67 8.26
CA SER A 138 -20.86 15.62 8.24
C SER A 138 -21.23 14.37 9.02
N CYS A 139 -22.47 14.25 9.53
CA CYS A 139 -22.92 13.14 10.36
C CYS A 139 -24.23 12.57 9.84
N GLN A 140 -24.41 11.25 9.96
CA GLN A 140 -25.69 10.60 9.66
C GLN A 140 -25.87 9.35 10.51
N TRP A 141 -27.12 8.94 10.66
CA TRP A 141 -27.47 7.64 11.24
C TRP A 141 -27.42 6.56 10.16
N LEU A 142 -26.85 5.41 10.50
CA LEU A 142 -26.69 4.28 9.60
C LEU A 142 -27.09 2.98 10.30
N SER A 143 -28.14 2.32 9.80
CA SER A 143 -28.53 0.96 10.19
C SER A 143 -27.46 -0.07 9.78
N LYS A 144 -27.42 -1.21 10.48
CA LYS A 144 -26.51 -2.33 10.13
C LYS A 144 -26.77 -2.87 8.71
N GLU A 145 -28.04 -2.96 8.33
CA GLU A 145 -28.47 -3.47 7.02
C GLU A 145 -28.00 -2.55 5.90
N SER A 146 -28.16 -1.23 6.07
CA SER A 146 -27.66 -0.25 5.11
C SER A 146 -26.13 -0.28 5.02
N ALA A 147 -25.43 -0.42 6.14
CA ALA A 147 -23.97 -0.58 6.13
C ALA A 147 -23.54 -1.83 5.35
N LEU A 148 -24.21 -2.97 5.56
CA LEU A 148 -23.93 -4.22 4.85
C LEU A 148 -24.16 -4.07 3.34
N MET A 149 -25.26 -3.42 2.93
CA MET A 149 -25.55 -3.15 1.52
C MET A 149 -24.47 -2.28 0.86
N LEU A 150 -24.00 -1.24 1.56
CA LEU A 150 -22.92 -0.37 1.09
C LEU A 150 -21.56 -1.07 1.03
N LEU A 151 -21.39 -2.17 1.76
CA LEU A 151 -20.18 -2.98 1.79
C LEU A 151 -20.16 -4.13 0.76
N GLN A 152 -21.34 -4.69 0.40
CA GLN A 152 -21.45 -5.87 -0.46
C GLN A 152 -21.91 -5.59 -1.90
N ALA A 153 -22.66 -4.51 -2.13
CA ALA A 153 -23.22 -4.17 -3.44
C ALA A 153 -22.60 -2.87 -3.99
N VAL A 154 -21.27 -2.80 -3.95
CA VAL A 154 -20.53 -1.58 -4.25
C VAL A 154 -20.62 -1.24 -5.73
N LYS A 155 -21.09 -0.02 -6.02
CA LYS A 155 -21.01 0.58 -7.36
C LYS A 155 -19.85 1.57 -7.41
N ALA A 156 -19.17 1.64 -8.55
CA ALA A 156 -18.14 2.64 -8.78
C ALA A 156 -18.67 4.04 -8.48
N SER A 157 -17.87 4.84 -7.78
CA SER A 157 -18.19 6.21 -7.36
C SER A 157 -19.38 6.37 -6.38
N ALA A 158 -19.95 5.29 -5.83
CA ALA A 158 -20.98 5.38 -4.79
C ALA A 158 -20.41 5.77 -3.41
N THR A 159 -21.30 6.16 -2.49
CA THR A 159 -20.98 6.37 -1.08
C THR A 159 -20.32 5.15 -0.47
N ARG A 160 -19.27 5.36 0.33
CA ARG A 160 -18.43 4.31 0.90
C ARG A 160 -18.58 4.26 2.41
N VAL A 161 -18.37 3.07 2.96
CA VAL A 161 -18.33 2.83 4.39
C VAL A 161 -16.93 2.35 4.75
N GLY A 162 -16.38 2.85 5.85
CA GLY A 162 -15.01 2.58 6.28
C GLY A 162 -14.82 1.32 7.13
N PRO A 163 -13.56 1.01 7.47
CA PRO A 163 -13.20 -0.20 8.19
C PRO A 163 -13.71 -0.24 9.63
N TYR A 164 -13.92 0.87 10.33
CA TYR A 164 -14.42 0.81 11.71
C TYR A 164 -15.89 0.41 11.78
N VAL A 165 -16.73 0.85 10.84
CA VAL A 165 -18.09 0.36 10.68
C VAL A 165 -18.10 -1.14 10.42
N PHE A 166 -17.24 -1.62 9.51
CA PHE A 166 -17.09 -3.06 9.29
C PHE A 166 -16.68 -3.75 10.59
N MET A 167 -15.48 -3.48 11.12
CA MET A 167 -14.92 -4.20 12.28
C MET A 167 -15.76 -4.10 13.56
N GLY A 168 -16.48 -2.98 13.74
CA GLY A 168 -17.28 -2.70 14.93
C GLY A 168 -18.71 -3.24 14.88
N LEU A 169 -19.35 -3.28 13.69
CA LEU A 169 -20.79 -3.56 13.57
C LEU A 169 -21.14 -4.83 12.80
N VAL A 170 -20.29 -5.27 11.86
CA VAL A 170 -20.64 -6.27 10.84
C VAL A 170 -20.24 -7.72 11.19
N PRO A 171 -19.07 -8.01 11.78
CA PRO A 171 -18.67 -9.38 12.14
C PRO A 171 -19.62 -10.13 13.09
N ASP A 172 -20.50 -9.43 13.80
CA ASP A 172 -21.53 -10.08 14.64
C ASP A 172 -22.74 -10.58 13.81
N VAL A 173 -22.85 -10.17 12.54
CA VAL A 173 -23.98 -10.46 11.63
C VAL A 173 -23.55 -11.29 10.43
N ALA A 174 -22.38 -11.00 9.86
CA ALA A 174 -21.73 -11.89 8.91
C ALA A 174 -21.12 -13.04 9.69
N LYS A 175 -21.53 -14.29 9.44
CA LYS A 175 -20.91 -15.49 10.02
C LYS A 175 -19.40 -15.26 10.03
N ALA A 176 -18.77 -15.33 11.21
CA ALA A 176 -17.31 -15.26 11.30
C ALA A 176 -16.75 -16.17 10.21
N THR A 177 -16.02 -15.58 9.25
CA THR A 177 -15.56 -16.32 8.07
C THR A 177 -14.88 -17.60 8.56
N ASN A 178 -15.07 -18.73 7.86
CA ASN A 178 -14.45 -20.02 8.24
C ASN A 178 -12.92 -19.91 8.49
N PHE A 179 -12.31 -18.85 7.95
CA PHE A 179 -10.93 -18.45 8.18
C PHE A 179 -10.59 -18.05 9.64
N SER A 180 -11.46 -17.31 10.35
CA SER A 180 -11.14 -16.81 11.70
C SER A 180 -10.94 -17.93 12.72
N ALA A 181 -11.63 -19.06 12.58
CA ALA A 181 -11.50 -20.20 13.50
C ALA A 181 -10.22 -21.02 13.25
N THR A 182 -9.56 -20.81 12.11
CA THR A 182 -8.49 -21.68 11.62
C THR A 182 -7.12 -21.00 11.57
N CYS A 183 -7.08 -19.67 11.48
CA CYS A 183 -5.85 -18.90 11.37
C CYS A 183 -5.24 -18.55 12.74
N THR A 184 -3.96 -18.92 12.95
CA THR A 184 -3.16 -18.56 14.13
C THR A 184 -2.31 -17.31 13.91
N LEU A 185 -2.27 -16.79 12.68
CA LEU A 185 -1.52 -15.60 12.32
C LEU A 185 -2.34 -14.34 12.59
N HIS A 186 -1.66 -13.23 12.89
CA HIS A 186 -2.33 -11.94 12.96
C HIS A 186 -2.81 -11.52 11.57
N TYR A 187 -4.08 -11.16 11.45
CA TYR A 187 -4.69 -10.76 10.20
C TYR A 187 -5.65 -9.60 10.38
N GLN A 188 -5.99 -8.95 9.28
CA GLN A 188 -7.06 -7.96 9.22
C GLN A 188 -7.94 -8.27 8.02
N GLU A 189 -9.24 -8.40 8.25
CA GLU A 189 -10.23 -8.45 7.18
C GLU A 189 -10.80 -7.06 6.96
N TYR A 190 -10.55 -6.52 5.77
CA TYR A 190 -11.27 -5.40 5.17
C TYR A 190 -10.60 -5.10 3.82
N PRO A 191 -11.35 -4.95 2.72
CA PRO A 191 -12.82 -5.01 2.59
C PRO A 191 -13.43 -6.39 2.92
N PRO A 192 -14.75 -6.50 3.08
CA PRO A 192 -15.40 -7.78 3.40
C PRO A 192 -15.00 -8.91 2.45
N GLY A 193 -14.64 -10.07 3.02
CA GLY A 193 -14.20 -11.25 2.30
C GLY A 193 -12.74 -11.20 1.83
N ILE A 194 -12.02 -10.11 2.07
CA ILE A 194 -10.60 -9.97 1.74
C ILE A 194 -9.80 -9.89 3.05
N THR A 195 -9.09 -10.97 3.37
CA THR A 195 -8.27 -11.06 4.58
C THR A 195 -6.80 -10.85 4.24
N LEU A 196 -6.15 -9.92 4.92
CA LEU A 196 -4.74 -9.61 4.78
C LEU A 196 -3.96 -10.20 5.96
N VAL A 197 -2.91 -10.96 5.63
CA VAL A 197 -1.98 -11.56 6.60
C VAL A 197 -0.57 -11.04 6.27
N PRO A 198 -0.04 -10.03 6.99
CA PRO A 198 1.31 -9.54 6.73
C PRO A 198 2.34 -10.58 7.16
N MET A 199 2.89 -11.31 6.19
CA MET A 199 3.89 -12.36 6.37
C MET A 199 5.29 -11.77 6.33
N LYS A 200 6.13 -12.03 7.34
CA LYS A 200 7.53 -11.57 7.29
C LYS A 200 8.22 -12.19 6.08
N SER A 201 8.75 -11.37 5.19
CA SER A 201 9.23 -11.76 3.87
C SER A 201 10.61 -11.17 3.58
N ARG A 202 11.17 -11.51 2.42
CA ARG A 202 12.46 -10.97 1.94
C ARG A 202 12.25 -9.68 1.12
N THR A 203 11.31 -8.85 1.54
CA THR A 203 11.03 -7.56 0.90
C THR A 203 12.11 -6.51 1.20
N ARG A 204 12.02 -5.36 0.55
CA ARG A 204 12.95 -4.25 0.71
C ARG A 204 12.50 -3.30 1.81
N GLU A 205 13.49 -2.67 2.46
CA GLU A 205 13.23 -1.55 3.37
C GLU A 205 12.39 -0.45 2.66
N PRO A 206 11.47 0.20 3.37
CA PRO A 206 11.29 0.14 4.83
C PRO A 206 10.41 -1.02 5.32
N PHE A 207 9.85 -1.83 4.42
CA PHE A 207 8.98 -2.94 4.79
C PHE A 207 9.76 -4.16 5.25
N HIS A 208 9.08 -5.00 6.02
CA HIS A 208 9.60 -6.29 6.49
C HIS A 208 8.60 -7.43 6.26
N THR A 209 7.47 -7.13 5.62
CA THR A 209 6.32 -8.02 5.42
C THR A 209 5.78 -7.86 4.01
N THR A 210 5.27 -8.96 3.45
CA THR A 210 4.40 -9.00 2.28
C THR A 210 3.01 -9.40 2.74
N ASN A 211 1.97 -8.71 2.30
CA ASN A 211 0.59 -9.04 2.60
C ASN A 211 0.18 -10.28 1.79
N LEU A 212 0.14 -11.43 2.45
CA LEU A 212 -0.57 -12.59 1.90
C LEU A 212 -2.07 -12.28 1.98
N ILE A 213 -2.75 -12.28 0.84
CA ILE A 213 -4.21 -12.11 0.82
C ILE A 213 -4.87 -13.49 0.76
N VAL A 214 -5.85 -13.68 1.63
CA VAL A 214 -6.64 -14.90 1.73
C VAL A 214 -8.11 -14.57 1.50
N VAL A 215 -8.74 -15.33 0.60
CA VAL A 215 -10.18 -15.29 0.34
C VAL A 215 -10.72 -16.70 0.50
N VAL A 216 -11.77 -16.84 1.29
CA VAL A 216 -12.40 -18.13 1.59
C VAL A 216 -13.88 -18.01 1.29
N ALA A 217 -14.39 -18.92 0.46
CA ALA A 217 -15.80 -18.98 0.15
C ALA A 217 -16.64 -19.33 1.39
N ASP A 218 -17.76 -18.64 1.58
CA ASP A 218 -18.73 -18.96 2.63
C ASP A 218 -19.50 -20.26 2.30
N ASP A 219 -19.85 -20.44 1.02
CA ASP A 219 -20.51 -21.64 0.50
C ASP A 219 -19.69 -22.25 -0.65
N ALA A 220 -19.58 -23.58 -0.66
CA ALA A 220 -18.90 -24.30 -1.74
C ALA A 220 -19.66 -24.12 -3.06
N ILE A 221 -18.95 -23.79 -4.15
CA ILE A 221 -19.57 -23.62 -5.47
C ILE A 221 -20.19 -24.96 -5.91
N ASN A 222 -21.51 -24.97 -6.15
CA ASN A 222 -22.14 -25.98 -7.00
C ASN A 222 -21.61 -25.77 -8.42
N GLU A 223 -20.96 -26.77 -9.00
CA GLU A 223 -20.24 -26.72 -10.29
C GLU A 223 -21.13 -26.41 -11.51
N GLN A 224 -21.77 -25.24 -11.56
CA GLN A 224 -22.25 -24.68 -12.80
C GLN A 224 -21.09 -23.96 -13.46
N LYS A 225 -20.43 -24.66 -14.39
CA LYS A 225 -19.37 -24.10 -15.24
C LYS A 225 -19.96 -23.00 -16.13
N ASP A 226 -19.81 -21.75 -15.71
CA ASP A 226 -19.92 -20.61 -16.61
C ASP A 226 -18.62 -20.53 -17.45
N SER A 227 -18.72 -20.53 -18.77
CA SER A 227 -17.54 -20.40 -19.62
C SER A 227 -16.84 -19.05 -19.50
N SER A 228 -17.44 -18.07 -18.80
CA SER A 228 -16.90 -16.73 -18.64
C SER A 228 -15.73 -16.59 -17.66
N PHE A 229 -15.47 -17.60 -16.81
CA PHE A 229 -14.37 -17.61 -15.85
C PHE A 229 -13.26 -18.56 -16.27
N VAL A 230 -12.01 -18.13 -16.10
CA VAL A 230 -10.82 -18.94 -16.42
C VAL A 230 -10.60 -20.06 -15.40
N THR A 231 -10.98 -19.83 -14.14
CA THR A 231 -10.89 -20.83 -13.08
C THR A 231 -11.89 -20.59 -11.96
N TYR A 232 -12.08 -21.64 -11.16
CA TYR A 232 -13.00 -21.69 -10.03
C TYR A 232 -12.29 -22.32 -8.82
N GLY A 233 -12.57 -21.80 -7.64
CA GLY A 233 -12.07 -22.35 -6.39
C GLY A 233 -13.03 -22.13 -5.22
N ASN A 234 -12.66 -22.69 -4.07
CA ASN A 234 -13.32 -22.38 -2.80
C ASN A 234 -12.41 -21.54 -1.88
N SER A 235 -11.16 -21.37 -2.26
CA SER A 235 -10.19 -20.51 -1.59
C SER A 235 -9.22 -19.92 -2.60
N LEU A 236 -8.72 -18.72 -2.31
CA LEU A 236 -7.70 -18.04 -3.08
C LEU A 236 -6.61 -17.50 -2.15
N LEU A 237 -5.37 -17.79 -2.50
CA LEU A 237 -4.18 -17.15 -1.94
C LEU A 237 -3.53 -16.25 -2.97
N ILE A 238 -3.17 -15.04 -2.57
CA ILE A 238 -2.46 -14.09 -3.43
C ILE A 238 -1.11 -13.75 -2.79
N ASP A 239 -0.04 -13.86 -3.57
CA ASP A 239 1.34 -13.54 -3.20
C ASP A 239 1.79 -14.20 -1.88
N PRO A 240 1.90 -15.54 -1.85
CA PRO A 240 2.26 -16.31 -0.65
C PRO A 240 3.74 -16.21 -0.28
N GLY A 241 4.41 -15.11 -0.62
CA GLY A 241 5.81 -14.92 -0.31
C GLY A 241 6.03 -14.67 1.18
N CYS A 242 6.88 -15.51 1.78
CA CYS A 242 7.25 -15.40 3.18
C CYS A 242 8.66 -15.95 3.38
N SER A 243 9.33 -15.51 4.45
CA SER A 243 10.63 -16.05 4.81
C SER A 243 10.50 -17.49 5.29
N SER A 244 11.58 -18.28 5.15
CA SER A 244 11.60 -19.72 5.48
C SER A 244 11.17 -20.06 6.91
N ARG A 245 11.31 -19.10 7.84
CA ARG A 245 10.88 -19.25 9.24
C ARG A 245 9.35 -19.38 9.39
N PHE A 246 8.58 -18.86 8.44
CA PHE A 246 7.11 -18.88 8.44
C PHE A 246 6.52 -19.91 7.48
N HIS A 247 7.35 -20.81 6.92
CA HIS A 247 6.87 -21.88 6.03
C HIS A 247 5.92 -22.85 6.75
N THR A 248 6.16 -23.14 8.04
CA THR A 248 5.26 -23.99 8.83
C THR A 248 3.91 -23.31 9.02
N ASP A 249 3.89 -22.01 9.36
CA ASP A 249 2.65 -21.27 9.51
C ASP A 249 1.85 -21.21 8.20
N LEU A 250 2.53 -20.99 7.06
CA LEU A 250 1.91 -21.04 5.74
C LEU A 250 1.34 -22.43 5.43
N ALA A 251 2.08 -23.50 5.73
CA ALA A 251 1.62 -24.86 5.52
C ALA A 251 0.38 -25.18 6.37
N ASP A 252 0.38 -24.78 7.64
CA ASP A 252 -0.74 -24.97 8.57
C ASP A 252 -1.97 -24.18 8.13
N LEU A 253 -1.77 -22.96 7.61
CA LEU A 253 -2.83 -22.16 7.00
C LEU A 253 -3.45 -22.89 5.81
N VAL A 254 -2.62 -23.31 4.85
CA VAL A 254 -3.05 -24.00 3.62
C VAL A 254 -3.79 -25.30 3.93
N ALA A 255 -3.33 -26.06 4.93
CA ALA A 255 -3.95 -27.32 5.34
C ALA A 255 -5.38 -27.15 5.88
N LYS A 256 -5.71 -25.96 6.40
CA LYS A 256 -7.04 -25.65 6.94
C LYS A 256 -7.96 -24.97 5.92
N LEU A 257 -7.44 -24.53 4.78
CA LEU A 257 -8.25 -23.95 3.71
C LEU A 257 -9.11 -25.00 3.02
N PRO A 258 -10.29 -24.61 2.49
CA PRO A 258 -11.07 -25.47 1.61
C PRO A 258 -10.26 -25.98 0.42
N ARG A 259 -10.55 -27.22 -0.01
CA ARG A 259 -10.00 -27.82 -1.25
C ARG A 259 -10.40 -27.01 -2.49
N LYS A 260 -9.73 -27.26 -3.62
CA LYS A 260 -9.77 -26.43 -4.83
C LYS A 260 -9.21 -25.02 -4.57
N LEU A 261 -7.98 -25.01 -4.07
CA LEU A 261 -7.23 -23.80 -3.80
C LEU A 261 -6.71 -23.22 -5.12
N VAL A 262 -7.03 -21.95 -5.36
CA VAL A 262 -6.40 -21.14 -6.40
C VAL A 262 -5.27 -20.35 -5.76
N VAL A 263 -4.12 -20.31 -6.41
CA VAL A 263 -3.00 -19.45 -6.03
C VAL A 263 -2.79 -18.45 -7.15
N PHE A 264 -2.73 -17.18 -6.82
CA PHE A 264 -2.45 -16.11 -7.77
C PHE A 264 -1.16 -15.40 -7.36
N VAL A 265 -0.31 -15.08 -8.33
CA VAL A 265 0.86 -14.24 -8.09
C VAL A 265 0.79 -12.99 -8.95
N THR A 266 0.95 -11.83 -8.32
CA THR A 266 0.95 -10.53 -9.01
C THR A 266 2.15 -10.41 -9.92
N HIS A 267 3.33 -10.83 -9.45
CA HIS A 267 4.57 -10.85 -10.22
C HIS A 267 5.60 -11.82 -9.60
N HIS A 268 6.81 -11.87 -10.15
CA HIS A 268 7.79 -12.91 -9.88
C HIS A 268 8.84 -12.56 -8.81
N HIS A 269 8.77 -11.40 -8.16
CA HIS A 269 9.76 -11.07 -7.13
C HIS A 269 9.65 -12.05 -5.95
N TYR A 270 10.81 -12.36 -5.36
CA TYR A 270 10.97 -13.44 -4.39
C TYR A 270 9.98 -13.33 -3.22
N ASP A 271 9.79 -12.12 -2.70
CA ASP A 271 8.89 -11.83 -1.59
C ASP A 271 7.40 -11.99 -1.91
N HIS A 272 7.04 -12.37 -3.14
CA HIS A 272 5.68 -12.75 -3.56
C HIS A 272 5.57 -14.26 -3.88
N VAL A 273 6.67 -14.90 -4.29
CA VAL A 273 6.66 -16.28 -4.82
C VAL A 273 7.32 -17.32 -3.91
N ASP A 274 8.05 -16.91 -2.88
CA ASP A 274 8.86 -17.82 -2.05
C ASP A 274 8.06 -18.97 -1.40
N GLY A 275 6.80 -18.73 -1.02
CA GLY A 275 5.94 -19.75 -0.42
C GLY A 275 5.25 -20.68 -1.41
N LEU A 276 5.43 -20.51 -2.73
CA LEU A 276 4.80 -21.37 -3.74
C LEU A 276 5.18 -22.85 -3.56
N SER A 277 6.45 -23.13 -3.26
CA SER A 277 6.94 -24.49 -3.04
C SER A 277 6.29 -25.17 -1.83
N VAL A 278 6.01 -24.40 -0.78
CA VAL A 278 5.32 -24.88 0.44
C VAL A 278 3.89 -25.24 0.09
N ILE A 279 3.18 -24.35 -0.61
CA ILE A 279 1.78 -24.59 -1.01
C ILE A 279 1.68 -25.82 -1.90
N GLN A 280 2.53 -25.95 -2.92
CA GLN A 280 2.50 -27.10 -3.83
C GLN A 280 2.75 -28.42 -3.10
N LYS A 281 3.65 -28.42 -2.11
CA LYS A 281 3.94 -29.61 -1.31
C LYS A 281 2.75 -30.03 -0.44
N CYS A 282 2.06 -29.06 0.16
CA CYS A 282 0.95 -29.31 1.08
C CYS A 282 -0.41 -29.50 0.36
N ASN A 283 -0.56 -28.92 -0.82
CA ASN A 283 -1.76 -28.98 -1.65
C ASN A 283 -1.38 -29.16 -3.13
N PRO A 284 -1.03 -30.38 -3.57
CA PRO A 284 -0.60 -30.67 -4.94
C PRO A 284 -1.65 -30.37 -6.01
N ASP A 285 -2.93 -30.35 -5.63
CA ASP A 285 -4.06 -30.06 -6.53
C ASP A 285 -4.34 -28.56 -6.68
N ALA A 286 -3.60 -27.70 -5.98
CA ALA A 286 -3.74 -26.26 -6.11
C ALA A 286 -3.40 -25.80 -7.55
N VAL A 287 -4.10 -24.77 -8.03
CA VAL A 287 -3.89 -24.22 -9.37
C VAL A 287 -3.20 -22.87 -9.26
N LEU A 288 -2.00 -22.75 -9.85
CA LEU A 288 -1.30 -21.47 -9.92
C LEU A 288 -1.71 -20.67 -11.15
N LEU A 289 -2.13 -19.44 -10.93
CA LEU A 289 -2.37 -18.40 -11.92
C LEU A 289 -1.23 -17.38 -11.91
N ALA A 290 -0.68 -17.10 -13.09
CA ALA A 290 0.35 -16.10 -13.25
C ALA A 290 0.39 -15.57 -14.69
N HIS A 291 0.89 -14.35 -14.86
CA HIS A 291 1.23 -13.86 -16.19
C HIS A 291 2.29 -14.72 -16.86
N GLU A 292 2.30 -14.80 -18.19
CA GLU A 292 3.31 -15.56 -18.94
C GLU A 292 4.73 -15.10 -18.61
N ASN A 293 5.02 -13.79 -18.64
CA ASN A 293 6.35 -13.26 -18.31
C ASN A 293 6.75 -13.59 -16.86
N THR A 294 5.84 -13.39 -15.91
CA THR A 294 6.03 -13.78 -14.50
C THR A 294 6.31 -15.28 -14.37
N SER A 295 5.61 -16.10 -15.15
CA SER A 295 5.80 -17.55 -15.15
C SER A 295 7.17 -17.99 -15.64
N ARG A 296 7.81 -17.27 -16.55
CA ARG A 296 9.17 -17.62 -17.03
C ARG A 296 10.23 -17.45 -15.95
N HIS A 297 9.96 -16.61 -14.95
CA HIS A 297 10.86 -16.35 -13.83
C HIS A 297 10.65 -17.27 -12.64
N ILE A 298 9.53 -18.00 -12.57
CA ILE A 298 9.27 -18.96 -11.49
C ILE A 298 9.85 -20.31 -11.90
N GLY A 299 10.81 -20.79 -11.11
CA GLY A 299 11.54 -22.02 -11.36
C GLY A 299 10.70 -23.27 -11.15
N ARG A 300 11.08 -24.38 -11.82
CA ARG A 300 10.44 -25.69 -11.62
C ARG A 300 10.53 -26.21 -10.18
N GLY A 301 11.54 -25.78 -9.43
CA GLY A 301 11.68 -26.11 -8.00
C GLY A 301 10.71 -25.35 -7.09
N GLU A 302 10.11 -24.26 -7.59
CA GLU A 302 9.12 -23.44 -6.88
C GLU A 302 7.69 -23.89 -7.23
N TRP A 303 7.45 -24.21 -8.51
CA TRP A 303 6.19 -24.81 -8.95
C TRP A 303 6.41 -25.72 -10.17
N SER A 304 6.11 -27.01 -9.99
CA SER A 304 6.29 -28.06 -11.00
C SER A 304 4.99 -28.57 -11.64
N LEU A 305 3.84 -28.35 -10.99
CA LEU A 305 2.53 -28.86 -11.37
C LEU A 305 1.71 -27.85 -12.19
N CYS A 306 0.40 -28.09 -12.30
CA CYS A 306 -0.53 -27.34 -13.12
C CYS A 306 -0.41 -25.83 -12.88
N ARG A 307 -0.18 -25.09 -13.97
CA ARG A 307 -0.19 -23.63 -14.02
C ARG A 307 -1.12 -23.20 -15.14
N THR A 308 -1.95 -22.23 -14.87
CA THR A 308 -2.79 -21.56 -15.86
C THR A 308 -2.17 -20.19 -16.14
N LEU A 309 -1.76 -19.97 -17.40
CA LEU A 309 -1.23 -18.69 -17.84
C LEU A 309 -2.38 -17.73 -18.14
N ILE A 310 -2.27 -16.50 -17.66
CA ILE A 310 -3.26 -15.44 -17.84
C ILE A 310 -2.58 -14.18 -18.38
N SER A 311 -3.33 -13.32 -19.05
CA SER A 311 -2.81 -12.12 -19.73
C SER A 311 -3.53 -10.83 -19.34
N GLY A 312 -4.62 -10.91 -18.57
CA GLY A 312 -5.48 -9.80 -18.20
C GLY A 312 -6.85 -9.85 -18.91
N GLY A 313 -7.89 -9.45 -18.20
CA GLY A 313 -9.29 -9.49 -18.61
C GLY A 313 -10.01 -10.80 -18.22
N GLU A 314 -9.28 -11.82 -17.79
CA GLU A 314 -9.87 -13.06 -17.30
C GLU A 314 -10.63 -12.84 -15.98
N LYS A 315 -11.63 -13.68 -15.73
CA LYS A 315 -12.39 -13.67 -14.48
C LYS A 315 -12.10 -14.91 -13.66
N ILE A 316 -11.98 -14.74 -12.34
CA ILE A 316 -11.76 -15.80 -11.37
C ILE A 316 -12.96 -15.82 -10.41
N GLN A 317 -13.48 -17.00 -10.11
CA GLN A 317 -14.57 -17.14 -9.13
C GLN A 317 -14.15 -18.00 -7.94
N ILE A 318 -14.32 -17.47 -6.73
CA ILE A 318 -14.00 -18.14 -5.46
C ILE A 318 -15.25 -18.09 -4.58
N GLY A 319 -16.03 -19.16 -4.53
CA GLY A 319 -17.38 -19.10 -3.95
C GLY A 319 -18.27 -18.05 -4.63
N ASP A 320 -18.75 -17.12 -3.83
CA ASP A 320 -19.49 -15.91 -4.18
C ASP A 320 -18.58 -14.72 -4.56
N HIS A 321 -17.28 -14.79 -4.29
CA HIS A 321 -16.32 -13.78 -4.69
C HIS A 321 -15.97 -13.87 -6.18
N ARG A 322 -16.00 -12.73 -6.86
CA ARG A 322 -15.64 -12.60 -8.27
C ARG A 322 -14.51 -11.59 -8.43
N PHE A 323 -13.49 -12.00 -9.17
CA PHE A 323 -12.34 -11.16 -9.48
C PHE A 323 -12.17 -10.99 -10.98
N GLU A 324 -11.75 -9.81 -11.39
CA GLU A 324 -11.25 -9.54 -12.74
C GLU A 324 -9.72 -9.36 -12.68
N VAL A 325 -9.00 -10.06 -13.56
CA VAL A 325 -7.56 -9.92 -13.72
C VAL A 325 -7.27 -8.66 -14.50
N ILE A 326 -6.43 -7.79 -13.96
CA ILE A 326 -6.05 -6.52 -14.61
C ILE A 326 -4.57 -6.60 -14.98
N PHE A 327 -4.27 -6.59 -16.29
CA PHE A 327 -2.89 -6.42 -16.76
C PHE A 327 -2.37 -5.04 -16.36
N ALA A 328 -1.29 -5.01 -15.60
CA ALA A 328 -0.79 -3.82 -14.91
C ALA A 328 0.73 -3.66 -15.07
N PRO A 329 1.27 -3.64 -16.30
CA PRO A 329 2.70 -3.50 -16.52
C PRO A 329 3.21 -2.14 -16.02
N GLY A 330 4.51 -2.10 -15.73
CA GLY A 330 5.19 -0.89 -15.27
C GLY A 330 6.21 -1.24 -14.19
N HIS A 331 5.75 -1.88 -13.11
CA HIS A 331 6.63 -2.43 -12.07
C HIS A 331 7.51 -3.56 -12.64
N THR A 332 6.87 -4.53 -13.30
CA THR A 332 7.50 -5.52 -14.19
C THR A 332 6.65 -5.65 -15.46
N ASP A 333 7.16 -6.32 -16.49
CA ASP A 333 6.43 -6.59 -17.73
C ASP A 333 5.38 -7.72 -17.62
N GLY A 334 5.30 -8.38 -16.46
CA GLY A 334 4.34 -9.43 -16.18
C GLY A 334 3.47 -9.16 -14.95
N HIS A 335 3.44 -7.92 -14.48
CA HIS A 335 2.68 -7.54 -13.30
C HIS A 335 1.17 -7.57 -13.57
N LEU A 336 0.42 -8.17 -12.65
CA LEU A 336 -1.03 -8.25 -12.65
C LEU A 336 -1.60 -7.70 -11.34
N ALA A 337 -2.77 -7.07 -11.45
CA ALA A 337 -3.62 -6.69 -10.34
C ALA A 337 -4.94 -7.49 -10.37
N LEU A 338 -5.68 -7.51 -9.26
CA LEU A 338 -6.99 -8.14 -9.16
C LEU A 338 -8.04 -7.15 -8.67
N LEU A 339 -9.12 -6.99 -9.44
CA LEU A 339 -10.28 -6.21 -9.02
C LEU A 339 -11.33 -7.12 -8.41
N HIS A 340 -11.60 -6.95 -7.11
CA HIS A 340 -12.69 -7.64 -6.42
C HIS A 340 -14.02 -6.96 -6.72
N SER A 341 -14.94 -7.69 -7.36
CA SER A 341 -16.15 -7.10 -7.96
C SER A 341 -17.16 -6.60 -6.92
N SER A 342 -17.37 -7.32 -5.82
CA SER A 342 -18.42 -6.99 -4.83
C SER A 342 -18.07 -5.74 -4.01
N THR A 343 -16.78 -5.56 -3.70
CA THR A 343 -16.29 -4.43 -2.90
C THR A 343 -15.63 -3.34 -3.74
N ASN A 344 -15.60 -3.49 -5.07
CA ASN A 344 -14.88 -2.63 -6.02
C ASN A 344 -13.45 -2.28 -5.54
N SER A 345 -12.73 -3.28 -5.03
CA SER A 345 -11.43 -3.07 -4.38
C SER A 345 -10.32 -3.65 -5.23
N LEU A 346 -9.23 -2.89 -5.38
CA LEU A 346 -8.14 -3.24 -6.28
C LEU A 346 -6.93 -3.71 -5.49
N ILE A 347 -6.59 -4.98 -5.66
CA ILE A 347 -5.34 -5.58 -5.19
C ILE A 347 -4.27 -5.21 -6.21
N VAL A 348 -3.43 -4.23 -5.86
CA VAL A 348 -2.53 -3.54 -6.80
C VAL A 348 -1.15 -4.14 -6.90
N GLY A 349 -0.83 -5.20 -6.15
CA GLY A 349 0.53 -5.73 -6.10
C GLY A 349 1.53 -4.66 -5.67
N ASP A 350 2.68 -4.65 -6.35
CA ASP A 350 3.74 -3.65 -6.20
C ASP A 350 3.63 -2.42 -7.12
N HIS A 351 2.48 -2.20 -7.77
CA HIS A 351 2.27 -0.96 -8.52
C HIS A 351 2.26 0.27 -7.61
N CYS A 352 1.70 0.10 -6.41
CA CYS A 352 1.72 1.07 -5.31
C CYS A 352 1.99 0.34 -4.00
N VAL A 353 2.69 1.00 -3.07
CA VAL A 353 2.94 0.52 -1.71
C VAL A 353 2.42 1.52 -0.68
N GLY A 354 2.03 1.04 0.50
CA GLY A 354 1.33 1.82 1.53
C GLY A 354 2.15 2.98 2.11
N GLN A 355 3.47 2.99 1.94
CA GLN A 355 4.36 4.07 2.32
C GLN A 355 5.58 4.11 1.40
N GLY A 356 6.01 5.31 1.02
CA GLY A 356 7.14 5.50 0.11
C GLY A 356 6.71 5.37 -1.35
N SER A 357 7.61 4.83 -2.19
CA SER A 357 7.37 4.69 -3.63
C SER A 357 7.76 3.29 -4.11
N ALA A 358 6.97 2.74 -5.03
CA ALA A 358 7.25 1.47 -5.68
C ALA A 358 8.52 1.54 -6.54
N VAL A 359 9.27 0.45 -6.63
CA VAL A 359 10.40 0.36 -7.57
C VAL A 359 9.88 -0.04 -8.95
N MET A 360 10.55 0.34 -10.03
CA MET A 360 10.31 -0.24 -11.36
C MET A 360 11.51 -1.13 -11.71
N ASP A 361 11.29 -2.43 -11.89
CA ASP A 361 12.36 -3.36 -12.14
C ASP A 361 12.76 -3.40 -13.62
N VAL A 362 13.72 -2.55 -13.97
CA VAL A 362 14.28 -2.45 -15.32
C VAL A 362 14.85 -3.77 -15.83
N ARG A 363 15.20 -4.72 -14.95
CA ARG A 363 15.73 -6.03 -15.37
C ARG A 363 14.63 -6.99 -15.81
N ALA A 364 13.39 -6.71 -15.43
CA ALA A 364 12.20 -7.47 -15.80
C ALA A 364 11.18 -6.58 -16.53
N GLY A 365 11.68 -5.71 -17.41
CA GLY A 365 10.85 -4.89 -18.32
C GLY A 365 10.10 -3.73 -17.67
N GLY A 366 10.34 -3.44 -16.38
CA GLY A 366 9.72 -2.32 -15.68
C GLY A 366 10.10 -0.97 -16.30
N ASN A 367 9.11 -0.12 -16.55
CA ASN A 367 9.26 1.16 -17.25
C ASN A 367 8.14 2.14 -16.89
N LEU A 368 8.39 3.45 -17.08
CA LEU A 368 7.42 4.48 -16.69
C LEU A 368 6.27 4.65 -17.68
N LYS A 369 6.48 4.39 -18.98
CA LYS A 369 5.42 4.52 -19.98
C LYS A 369 4.23 3.65 -19.59
N ASP A 370 4.48 2.37 -19.34
CA ASP A 370 3.48 1.40 -18.93
C ASP A 370 2.96 1.73 -17.54
N TYR A 371 3.83 2.15 -16.61
CA TYR A 371 3.41 2.58 -15.27
C TYR A 371 2.38 3.71 -15.31
N PHE A 372 2.61 4.75 -16.11
CA PHE A 372 1.69 5.87 -16.28
C PHE A 372 0.36 5.38 -16.86
N GLN A 373 0.40 4.58 -17.93
CA GLN A 373 -0.81 4.02 -18.55
C GLN A 373 -1.63 3.14 -17.60
N THR A 374 -0.97 2.25 -16.86
CA THR A 374 -1.59 1.41 -15.83
C THR A 374 -2.21 2.26 -14.73
N THR A 375 -1.53 3.33 -14.28
CA THR A 375 -2.05 4.21 -13.23
C THR A 375 -3.32 4.95 -13.68
N TYR A 376 -3.37 5.44 -14.92
CA TYR A 376 -4.59 6.04 -15.47
C TYR A 376 -5.72 5.02 -15.61
N ARG A 377 -5.42 3.79 -16.05
CA ARG A 377 -6.41 2.72 -16.07
C ARG A 377 -6.97 2.44 -14.67
N PHE A 378 -6.13 2.45 -13.64
CA PHE A 378 -6.60 2.28 -12.26
C PHE A 378 -7.47 3.45 -11.78
N LEU A 379 -7.17 4.68 -12.19
CA LEU A 379 -8.04 5.84 -11.93
C LEU A 379 -9.41 5.67 -12.61
N ASP A 380 -9.44 5.17 -13.85
CA ASP A 380 -10.68 4.93 -14.61
C ASP A 380 -11.52 3.80 -13.98
N LEU A 381 -10.89 2.77 -13.42
CA LEU A 381 -11.57 1.72 -12.64
C LEU A 381 -12.27 2.29 -11.39
N SER A 382 -11.81 3.45 -10.89
CA SER A 382 -12.34 4.12 -9.71
C SER A 382 -12.56 3.15 -8.52
N PRO A 383 -11.52 2.41 -8.10
CA PRO A 383 -11.64 1.48 -6.99
C PRO A 383 -12.02 2.23 -5.71
N HIS A 384 -12.61 1.54 -4.75
CA HIS A 384 -12.99 2.10 -3.45
C HIS A 384 -11.91 1.93 -2.39
N VAL A 385 -11.03 0.94 -2.58
CA VAL A 385 -9.89 0.63 -1.72
C VAL A 385 -8.74 0.14 -2.61
N LEU A 386 -7.51 0.61 -2.36
CA LEU A 386 -6.30 -0.04 -2.88
C LEU A 386 -5.70 -0.95 -1.82
N ILE A 387 -5.33 -2.15 -2.23
CA ILE A 387 -4.72 -3.16 -1.39
C ILE A 387 -3.32 -3.45 -1.92
N PRO A 388 -2.28 -2.79 -1.38
CA PRO A 388 -0.90 -3.06 -1.76
C PRO A 388 -0.40 -4.34 -1.09
N MET A 389 0.67 -4.91 -1.65
CA MET A 389 1.36 -6.06 -1.04
C MET A 389 2.31 -5.65 0.08
N HIS A 390 2.57 -4.36 0.24
CA HIS A 390 3.40 -3.83 1.32
C HIS A 390 2.72 -2.64 1.98
N GLY A 391 2.57 -2.70 3.30
CA GLY A 391 1.91 -1.68 4.11
C GLY A 391 0.39 -1.86 4.22
N ARG A 392 -0.28 -0.84 4.75
CA ARG A 392 -1.73 -0.84 4.97
C ARG A 392 -2.50 -0.63 3.65
N ILE A 393 -3.75 -1.05 3.65
CA ILE A 393 -4.73 -0.63 2.63
C ILE A 393 -4.85 0.90 2.57
N ASN A 394 -5.24 1.40 1.40
CA ASN A 394 -5.49 2.82 1.19
C ASN A 394 -6.98 3.07 0.90
N LEU A 395 -7.59 3.98 1.68
CA LEU A 395 -9.01 4.35 1.58
C LEU A 395 -9.24 5.60 0.70
N TRP A 396 -8.21 6.14 0.06
CA TRP A 396 -8.24 7.29 -0.84
C TRP A 396 -7.53 6.95 -2.16
N PRO A 397 -8.04 5.94 -2.89
CA PRO A 397 -7.39 5.33 -4.05
C PRO A 397 -6.97 6.34 -5.10
N LYS A 398 -7.87 7.24 -5.52
CA LYS A 398 -7.59 8.20 -6.58
C LYS A 398 -6.51 9.17 -6.14
N GLN A 399 -6.58 9.66 -4.91
CA GLN A 399 -5.55 10.52 -4.37
C GLN A 399 -4.18 9.84 -4.30
N MET A 400 -4.12 8.58 -3.85
CA MET A 400 -2.86 7.82 -3.82
C MET A 400 -2.27 7.69 -5.22
N LEU A 401 -3.08 7.28 -6.21
CA LEU A 401 -2.64 7.12 -7.59
C LEU A 401 -2.16 8.45 -8.20
N CYS A 402 -2.91 9.53 -8.02
CA CYS A 402 -2.49 10.86 -8.47
C CYS A 402 -1.22 11.35 -7.76
N GLY A 403 -1.05 11.03 -6.47
CA GLY A 403 0.17 11.32 -5.72
C GLY A 403 1.39 10.61 -6.31
N TYR A 404 1.23 9.34 -6.73
CA TYR A 404 2.27 8.60 -7.43
C TYR A 404 2.58 9.19 -8.82
N LEU A 405 1.56 9.55 -9.60
CA LEU A 405 1.73 10.23 -10.89
C LEU A 405 2.52 11.53 -10.74
N LYS A 406 2.10 12.37 -9.79
CA LYS A 406 2.78 13.62 -9.42
C LYS A 406 4.23 13.36 -9.06
N HIS A 407 4.48 12.46 -8.10
CA HIS A 407 5.83 12.16 -7.64
C HIS A 407 6.78 11.76 -8.77
N ARG A 408 6.29 10.95 -9.73
CA ARG A 408 7.07 10.56 -10.91
C ARG A 408 7.35 11.75 -11.84
N ARG A 409 6.36 12.60 -12.10
CA ARG A 409 6.53 13.80 -12.94
C ARG A 409 7.47 14.82 -12.31
N ASP A 410 7.38 15.03 -11.01
CA ASP A 410 8.30 15.91 -10.27
C ASP A 410 9.75 15.40 -10.40
N ARG A 411 9.94 14.08 -10.32
CA ARG A 411 11.26 13.46 -10.55
C ARG A 411 11.74 13.61 -11.99
N GLU A 412 10.86 13.45 -12.98
CA GLU A 412 11.22 13.71 -14.40
C GLU A 412 11.64 15.15 -14.61
N LEU A 413 10.91 16.11 -14.04
CA LEU A 413 11.23 17.52 -14.13
C LEU A 413 12.58 17.81 -13.48
N SER A 414 12.86 17.26 -12.30
CA SER A 414 14.17 17.40 -11.65
C SER A 414 15.31 16.85 -12.51
N ILE A 415 15.12 15.69 -13.15
CA ILE A 415 16.13 15.06 -14.01
C ILE A 415 16.33 15.86 -15.29
N LEU A 416 15.25 16.29 -15.93
CA LEU A 416 15.31 17.10 -17.15
C LEU A 416 16.03 18.42 -16.88
N ASN A 417 15.69 19.11 -15.78
CA ASN A 417 16.39 20.33 -15.35
C ASN A 417 17.89 20.08 -15.12
N ALA A 418 18.28 18.93 -14.55
CA ALA A 418 19.70 18.61 -14.37
C ALA A 418 20.42 18.47 -15.72
N ILE A 419 19.77 17.81 -16.70
CA ILE A 419 20.28 17.60 -18.06
C ILE A 419 20.40 18.93 -18.82
N GLU A 420 19.36 19.76 -18.80
CA GLU A 420 19.36 21.10 -19.43
C GLU A 420 20.43 22.01 -18.84
N ASN A 421 20.74 21.84 -17.55
CA ASN A 421 21.86 22.51 -16.87
C ASN A 421 23.21 21.76 -17.02
N GLY A 422 23.37 21.00 -18.11
CA GLY A 422 24.65 20.45 -18.56
C GLY A 422 25.05 19.10 -17.97
N SER A 423 24.20 18.41 -17.21
CA SER A 423 24.50 17.03 -16.79
C SER A 423 24.45 16.08 -18.00
N LYS A 424 25.55 15.34 -18.25
CA LYS A 424 25.67 14.46 -19.42
C LYS A 424 25.70 12.98 -19.06
N THR A 425 26.10 12.67 -17.84
CA THR A 425 26.26 11.28 -17.37
C THR A 425 25.24 10.90 -16.32
N LEU A 426 25.03 9.59 -16.14
CA LEU A 426 24.19 9.06 -15.07
C LEU A 426 24.65 9.56 -13.68
N PHE A 427 25.96 9.67 -13.46
CA PHE A 427 26.51 10.20 -12.20
C PHE A 427 26.22 11.70 -12.03
N ASP A 428 26.36 12.51 -13.08
CA ASP A 428 26.05 13.95 -13.04
C ASP A 428 24.57 14.20 -12.72
N ILE A 429 23.68 13.35 -13.23
CA ILE A 429 22.24 13.47 -12.98
C ILE A 429 21.90 13.04 -11.56
N ILE A 430 22.45 11.91 -11.08
CA ILE A 430 22.23 11.45 -9.71
C ILE A 430 22.76 12.47 -8.71
N SER A 431 24.01 12.93 -8.87
CA SER A 431 24.64 13.87 -7.95
C SER A 431 23.89 15.20 -7.80
N LYS A 432 23.12 15.62 -8.82
CA LYS A 432 22.23 16.78 -8.74
C LYS A 432 20.82 16.44 -8.23
N SER A 433 20.20 15.39 -8.77
CA SER A 433 18.78 15.06 -8.50
C SER A 433 18.56 14.33 -7.17
N TYR A 434 19.64 13.80 -6.57
CA TYR A 434 19.66 13.06 -5.31
C TYR A 434 20.75 13.62 -4.37
N ALA A 435 21.07 14.91 -4.49
CA ALA A 435 22.14 15.56 -3.72
C ALA A 435 21.92 15.49 -2.20
N ASP A 436 20.65 15.44 -1.78
CA ASP A 436 20.17 15.34 -0.40
C ASP A 436 20.02 13.89 0.10
N VAL A 437 20.22 12.91 -0.78
CA VAL A 437 20.12 11.49 -0.45
C VAL A 437 21.50 10.93 -0.15
N ASP A 438 21.62 10.15 0.92
CA ASP A 438 22.85 9.44 1.30
C ASP A 438 23.42 8.66 0.09
N ILE A 439 24.72 8.86 -0.15
CA ILE A 439 25.47 8.30 -1.28
C ILE A 439 25.30 6.77 -1.39
N LYS A 440 25.09 6.06 -0.28
CA LYS A 440 24.85 4.60 -0.32
C LYS A 440 23.61 4.22 -1.14
N PHE A 441 22.64 5.11 -1.27
CA PHE A 441 21.42 4.91 -2.05
C PHE A 441 21.53 5.39 -3.50
N TRP A 442 22.66 5.99 -3.91
CA TRP A 442 22.84 6.47 -5.28
C TRP A 442 22.87 5.33 -6.30
N LEU A 443 23.35 4.14 -5.92
CA LEU A 443 23.34 2.98 -6.80
C LEU A 443 21.88 2.50 -7.09
N PRO A 444 21.01 2.30 -6.09
CA PRO A 444 19.57 2.12 -6.33
C PRO A 444 18.95 3.27 -7.14
N ALA A 445 19.26 4.52 -6.79
CA ALA A 445 18.75 5.71 -7.49
C ALA A 445 19.12 5.72 -8.98
N SER A 446 20.26 5.15 -9.35
CA SER A 446 20.70 5.05 -10.75
C SER A 446 19.72 4.30 -11.65
N SER A 447 19.05 3.27 -11.11
CA SER A 447 18.02 2.53 -11.85
C SER A 447 16.76 3.37 -12.01
N ASN A 448 16.41 4.18 -11.00
CA ASN A 448 15.31 5.12 -11.09
C ASN A 448 15.60 6.27 -12.07
N VAL A 449 16.79 6.87 -12.05
CA VAL A 449 17.17 7.88 -13.04
C VAL A 449 17.06 7.32 -14.45
N ARG A 450 17.52 6.08 -14.66
CA ARG A 450 17.44 5.43 -15.96
C ARG A 450 16.01 5.33 -16.50
N ILE A 451 15.05 4.83 -15.73
CA ILE A 451 13.66 4.72 -16.22
C ILE A 451 13.06 6.08 -16.59
N HIS A 452 13.43 7.13 -15.87
CA HIS A 452 12.98 8.49 -16.15
C HIS A 452 13.62 9.05 -17.42
N VAL A 453 14.93 8.87 -17.61
CA VAL A 453 15.61 9.28 -18.85
C VAL A 453 15.09 8.50 -20.05
N ASP A 454 14.89 7.17 -19.93
CA ASP A 454 14.34 6.33 -20.99
C ASP A 454 12.91 6.79 -21.38
N HIS A 455 12.09 7.20 -20.41
CA HIS A 455 10.75 7.73 -20.67
C HIS A 455 10.76 9.15 -21.28
N LEU A 456 11.64 10.04 -20.80
CA LEU A 456 11.84 11.37 -21.41
C LEU A 456 12.32 11.25 -22.87
N ALA A 457 13.19 10.28 -23.16
CA ALA A 457 13.63 9.97 -24.52
C ALA A 457 12.45 9.50 -25.38
N TYR A 458 11.63 8.58 -24.86
CA TYR A 458 10.42 8.10 -25.52
C TYR A 458 9.42 9.24 -25.82
N GLN A 459 9.33 10.24 -24.94
CA GLN A 459 8.49 11.43 -25.14
C GLN A 459 9.14 12.50 -26.03
N GLU A 460 10.35 12.27 -26.54
CA GLU A 460 11.13 13.25 -27.31
C GLU A 460 11.39 14.58 -26.55
N LYS A 461 11.49 14.51 -25.21
CA LYS A 461 11.69 15.68 -24.34
C LYS A 461 13.14 15.96 -23.97
N LEU A 462 14.06 15.03 -24.26
CA LEU A 462 15.47 15.26 -24.00
C LEU A 462 16.04 16.32 -24.96
N PRO A 463 17.01 17.15 -24.53
CA PRO A 463 17.70 18.08 -25.42
C PRO A 463 18.33 17.36 -26.63
N LYS A 464 18.32 18.00 -27.80
CA LYS A 464 18.78 17.39 -29.07
C LYS A 464 20.25 16.97 -29.06
N ASP A 465 21.07 17.60 -28.22
CA ASP A 465 22.49 17.32 -28.06
C ASP A 465 22.78 16.29 -26.94
N PHE A 466 21.75 15.80 -26.24
CA PHE A 466 21.90 14.76 -25.23
C PHE A 466 22.13 13.38 -25.88
N SER A 467 23.30 12.78 -25.63
CA SER A 467 23.65 11.46 -26.16
C SER A 467 23.21 10.33 -25.21
N MET A 468 22.24 9.53 -25.66
CA MET A 468 21.84 8.30 -24.96
C MET A 468 22.97 7.25 -24.90
N GLU A 469 23.85 7.20 -25.90
CA GLU A 469 24.99 6.28 -25.91
C GLU A 469 25.97 6.59 -24.78
N GLY A 470 26.31 7.87 -24.58
CA GLY A 470 27.19 8.31 -23.49
C GLY A 470 26.58 8.03 -22.10
N PHE A 471 25.27 8.21 -21.96
CA PHE A 471 24.53 7.88 -20.73
C PHE A 471 24.57 6.37 -20.41
N ILE A 472 24.40 5.52 -21.43
CA ILE A 472 24.40 4.05 -21.29
C ILE A 472 25.80 3.50 -21.00
N GLN A 473 26.88 4.05 -21.57
CA GLN A 473 28.23 3.53 -21.38
C GLN A 473 28.72 3.64 -19.92
N LEU A 474 28.43 4.75 -19.21
CA LEU A 474 28.79 4.88 -17.80
C LEU A 474 28.05 3.92 -16.87
N ARG A 475 26.82 3.51 -17.23
CA ARG A 475 26.08 2.47 -16.51
C ARG A 475 26.85 1.15 -16.49
N ASP A 476 27.42 0.77 -17.63
CA ASP A 476 28.13 -0.50 -17.75
C ASP A 476 29.48 -0.47 -17.02
N ILE A 477 30.11 0.71 -16.92
CA ILE A 477 31.31 0.93 -16.11
C ILE A 477 31.01 0.81 -14.60
N LEU A 478 29.96 1.47 -14.11
CA LEU A 478 29.53 1.35 -12.70
C LEU A 478 29.16 -0.10 -12.36
N ARG A 479 28.55 -0.84 -13.30
CA ARG A 479 28.24 -2.27 -13.12
C ARG A 479 29.49 -3.15 -13.03
N ARG A 480 30.55 -2.86 -13.80
CA ARG A 480 31.78 -3.67 -13.83
C ARG A 480 32.71 -3.40 -12.65
N ASN A 481 32.67 -2.22 -12.05
CA ASN A 481 33.57 -1.80 -10.98
C ASN A 481 33.01 -2.01 -9.56
N VAL A 482 31.75 -2.44 -9.43
CA VAL A 482 31.21 -3.00 -8.18
C VAL A 482 31.53 -4.49 -8.18
N SER A 483 32.44 -4.90 -7.29
CA SER A 483 33.05 -6.24 -7.19
C SER A 483 32.04 -7.41 -7.27
N PRO A 484 32.41 -8.59 -7.82
CA PRO A 484 31.54 -9.78 -7.89
C PRO A 484 31.11 -10.36 -6.52
N SER A 485 31.61 -9.84 -5.41
CA SER A 485 31.36 -10.36 -4.06
C SER A 485 29.95 -10.09 -3.50
N LEU A 486 29.00 -9.63 -4.33
CA LEU A 486 27.57 -9.54 -4.00
C LEU A 486 26.68 -10.41 -4.92
N GLN A 487 27.27 -11.25 -5.77
CA GLN A 487 26.55 -12.16 -6.67
C GLN A 487 26.67 -13.66 -6.31
N SER A 488 27.29 -14.01 -5.18
CA SER A 488 27.33 -15.40 -4.69
C SER A 488 27.12 -15.49 -3.18
N LEU A 489 25.86 -15.43 -2.76
CA LEU A 489 25.40 -16.21 -1.61
C LEU A 489 24.47 -17.30 -2.14
N GLY A 490 25.04 -18.13 -3.01
CA GLY A 490 24.54 -19.47 -3.29
C GLY A 490 24.98 -20.39 -2.16
N SER A 491 24.07 -21.22 -1.70
CA SER A 491 24.19 -22.18 -0.60
C SER A 491 25.41 -23.12 -0.72
N PRO A 492 26.06 -23.52 0.38
CA PRO A 492 26.76 -24.78 0.44
C PRO A 492 25.73 -25.90 0.68
N GLY A 493 25.61 -26.82 -0.26
CA GLY A 493 24.86 -28.06 -0.10
C GLY A 493 25.56 -29.04 0.86
N ALA A 494 24.74 -29.73 1.66
CA ALA A 494 25.00 -31.07 2.23
C ALA A 494 25.49 -32.04 1.12
N THR A 495 26.32 -33.07 1.29
CA THR A 495 26.75 -33.91 2.43
C THR A 495 27.80 -34.90 1.87
N THR A 496 28.77 -35.37 2.67
CA THR A 496 29.02 -36.81 2.98
C THR A 496 30.43 -37.05 3.52
N SER A 497 30.48 -37.96 4.49
CA SER A 497 31.63 -38.54 5.18
C SER A 497 32.38 -39.57 4.34
N HIS A 498 33.72 -39.58 4.39
CA HIS A 498 34.54 -40.74 4.82
C HIS A 498 36.06 -40.49 4.67
N ALA A 499 36.76 -40.70 5.80
CA ALA A 499 37.95 -41.54 5.97
C ALA A 499 39.28 -41.29 5.19
N ILE A 500 40.31 -41.00 6.00
CA ILE A 500 41.65 -41.64 6.08
C ILE A 500 42.82 -41.09 5.24
N ASN A 501 43.89 -40.74 5.99
CA ASN A 501 45.34 -40.66 5.68
C ASN A 501 45.81 -39.61 4.66
N SER A 502 46.97 -38.96 4.80
CA SER A 502 48.13 -39.08 5.70
C SER A 502 49.04 -37.86 5.47
N SER A 503 49.78 -37.48 6.52
CA SER A 503 51.15 -36.91 6.55
C SER A 503 51.71 -36.28 5.25
N THR A 504 52.43 -35.15 5.23
CA THR A 504 53.71 -34.92 5.94
C THR A 504 54.27 -33.56 5.48
N GLN A 505 54.82 -32.83 6.46
CA GLN A 505 56.04 -32.02 6.45
C GLN A 505 56.27 -30.80 5.54
N CYS A 506 56.49 -29.70 6.27
CA CYS A 506 57.31 -28.51 6.04
C CYS A 506 58.63 -28.72 5.26
N SER A 507 59.07 -27.67 4.56
CA SER A 507 60.40 -27.08 4.80
C SER A 507 60.55 -25.64 4.25
N HIS A 508 61.13 -24.82 5.11
CA HIS A 508 61.89 -23.57 5.00
C HIS A 508 62.28 -23.00 3.62
N LEU A 509 62.33 -21.66 3.49
CA LEU A 509 63.58 -20.87 3.54
C LEU A 509 63.38 -19.34 3.48
N ASP A 510 64.38 -18.66 4.04
CA ASP A 510 64.51 -17.30 4.55
C ASP A 510 64.90 -16.24 3.47
N PRO A 511 64.72 -14.91 3.70
CA PRO A 511 64.71 -13.85 2.69
C PRO A 511 66.00 -13.00 2.65
N ARG A 512 66.31 -12.35 1.51
CA ARG A 512 67.19 -11.15 1.48
C ARG A 512 66.81 -10.13 0.39
N ARG A 513 66.51 -8.92 0.89
CA ARG A 513 66.74 -7.52 0.43
C ARG A 513 67.08 -7.20 -1.04
N SER A 514 66.38 -6.20 -1.57
CA SER A 514 66.97 -4.91 -2.00
C SER A 514 65.88 -3.83 -2.26
N GLU A 515 66.21 -2.57 -1.94
CA GLU A 515 65.35 -1.37 -2.02
C GLU A 515 65.11 -0.87 -3.47
N PRO A 516 64.04 -0.07 -3.73
CA PRO A 516 63.67 0.38 -5.07
C PRO A 516 64.14 1.78 -5.42
N THR A 517 64.44 2.00 -6.70
CA THR A 517 64.68 3.30 -7.34
C THR A 517 63.36 3.94 -7.82
N LEU A 518 63.23 5.24 -7.59
CA LEU A 518 62.13 6.10 -8.05
C LEU A 518 62.11 6.24 -9.59
N HIS A 519 60.94 6.06 -10.20
CA HIS A 519 60.56 6.84 -11.39
C HIS A 519 59.09 7.25 -11.34
N THR A 520 58.87 8.52 -11.65
CA THR A 520 57.63 9.29 -11.57
C THR A 520 56.60 8.84 -12.61
N ARG A 521 55.42 8.41 -12.16
CA ARG A 521 54.24 8.20 -13.02
C ARG A 521 53.30 9.40 -12.94
N LYS A 522 52.96 9.94 -14.11
CA LYS A 522 51.87 10.90 -14.33
C LYS A 522 50.58 10.35 -13.71
N THR A 523 49.92 11.16 -12.90
CA THR A 523 48.65 10.84 -12.24
C THR A 523 47.51 10.82 -13.26
N ASN A 524 46.80 9.69 -13.33
CA ASN A 524 45.59 9.52 -14.12
C ASN A 524 44.39 9.82 -13.20
N PRO A 525 43.46 10.74 -13.56
CA PRO A 525 42.34 11.13 -12.69
C PRO A 525 41.38 9.98 -12.34
N LEU A 526 41.44 8.83 -13.04
CA LEU A 526 40.67 7.62 -12.68
C LEU A 526 41.12 6.96 -11.36
N ALA A 527 42.37 7.12 -10.94
CA ALA A 527 42.88 6.45 -9.73
C ALA A 527 42.35 7.06 -8.43
N PHE A 528 41.89 8.31 -8.46
CA PHE A 528 41.32 8.99 -7.31
C PHE A 528 39.90 8.47 -6.98
N LEU A 529 39.13 8.05 -8.00
CA LEU A 529 37.77 7.53 -7.84
C LEU A 529 37.71 6.18 -7.11
N ILE A 530 38.69 5.30 -7.35
CA ILE A 530 38.73 3.95 -6.73
C ILE A 530 39.18 4.04 -5.26
N THR A 531 40.03 5.01 -4.93
CA THR A 531 40.64 5.12 -3.60
C THR A 531 39.68 5.67 -2.55
N GLN A 532 38.73 6.55 -2.93
CA GLN A 532 37.68 7.02 -2.01
C GLN A 532 36.58 5.97 -1.77
N PHE A 533 36.26 5.11 -2.74
CA PHE A 533 35.28 4.03 -2.55
C PHE A 533 35.81 2.89 -1.67
N SER A 534 37.12 2.58 -1.74
CA SER A 534 37.70 1.48 -0.93
C SER A 534 37.95 1.84 0.53
N THR A 535 38.09 3.12 0.88
CA THR A 535 38.40 3.55 2.26
C THR A 535 37.17 3.67 3.15
N SER A 536 35.98 3.91 2.58
CA SER A 536 34.72 3.96 3.34
C SER A 536 34.15 2.58 3.71
N ILE A 537 34.50 1.52 2.97
CA ILE A 537 34.03 0.15 3.25
C ILE A 537 34.74 -0.46 4.47
N SER A 538 35.96 0.00 4.79
CA SER A 538 36.78 -0.55 5.87
C SER A 538 36.41 -0.04 7.27
N PHE A 539 35.56 0.99 7.38
CA PHE A 539 35.34 1.71 8.65
C PHE A 539 33.92 1.62 9.23
N ILE A 540 32.99 0.89 8.61
CA ILE A 540 31.61 0.77 9.08
C ILE A 540 31.34 -0.64 9.59
N ARG A 541 31.98 -0.98 10.72
CA ARG A 541 31.46 -1.97 11.66
C ARG A 541 31.06 -1.20 12.92
N ARG A 542 29.75 -1.23 13.21
CA ARG A 542 29.02 -0.61 14.33
C ARG A 542 28.65 0.86 14.12
N SER A 543 27.36 1.09 13.89
CA SER A 543 26.51 2.06 14.64
C SER A 543 25.06 1.95 14.18
N ASN A 544 24.14 1.95 15.15
CA ASN A 544 22.68 1.98 14.98
C ASN A 544 22.17 3.40 14.67
N VAL A 545 20.93 3.45 14.18
CA VAL A 545 19.90 4.51 14.28
C VAL A 545 19.63 5.34 13.01
N PHE A 546 18.38 5.17 12.55
CA PHE A 546 17.39 6.06 11.95
C PHE A 546 17.81 7.46 11.46
N ASP A 547 17.62 7.69 10.15
CA ASP A 547 16.79 8.75 9.55
C ASP A 547 17.17 8.88 8.07
N THR A 548 16.20 8.75 7.15
CA THR A 548 16.11 9.41 5.81
C THR A 548 15.15 8.67 4.86
N PHE A 549 13.85 8.92 5.04
CA PHE A 549 12.88 8.99 3.94
C PHE A 549 11.85 10.06 4.32
N ARG A 550 12.27 11.33 4.23
CA ARG A 550 11.38 12.47 4.42
C ARG A 550 11.24 13.17 3.06
N CYS A 551 10.31 12.68 2.27
CA CYS A 551 9.73 13.40 1.15
C CYS A 551 8.21 13.23 1.24
N ILE A 552 7.61 14.19 1.96
CA ILE A 552 6.19 14.57 2.03
C ILE A 552 5.20 13.42 2.29
N SER A 553 5.03 13.12 3.58
CA SER A 553 3.74 12.69 4.14
C SER A 553 3.56 13.43 5.46
N GLU A 554 3.16 14.69 5.42
CA GLU A 554 2.65 15.37 6.61
C GLU A 554 1.23 14.86 6.86
N SER A 555 1.06 14.07 7.92
CA SER A 555 -0.19 14.06 8.67
C SER A 555 -0.38 15.47 9.26
N PRO A 556 -1.62 16.00 9.35
CA PRO A 556 -1.82 17.39 9.73
C PRO A 556 -1.29 17.67 11.14
N PRO A 557 -0.66 18.83 11.39
CA PRO A 557 -0.43 19.30 12.74
C PRO A 557 -1.78 19.63 13.38
N THR A 558 -2.06 19.01 14.52
CA THR A 558 -3.04 19.50 15.49
C THR A 558 -2.68 20.94 15.86
N PHE A 559 -3.45 21.91 15.37
CA PHE A 559 -3.30 23.30 15.79
C PHE A 559 -4.13 23.55 17.05
N VAL A 560 -3.41 23.74 18.16
CA VAL A 560 -3.89 24.41 19.36
C VAL A 560 -4.09 25.89 19.02
N SER A 561 -5.32 26.38 19.18
CA SER A 561 -5.64 27.81 19.07
C SER A 561 -4.98 28.58 20.22
N ALA A 562 -3.88 29.27 19.94
CA ALA A 562 -3.37 30.35 20.79
C ALA A 562 -3.92 31.69 20.28
N VAL A 563 -4.86 32.27 21.03
CA VAL A 563 -5.35 33.63 20.83
C VAL A 563 -4.22 34.61 21.11
N ALA A 564 -3.78 35.33 20.09
CA ALA A 564 -2.93 36.51 20.23
C ALA A 564 -3.60 37.70 19.55
N ASN A 565 -4.10 38.62 20.38
CA ASN A 565 -4.60 39.94 20.00
C ASN A 565 -3.50 40.76 19.33
N THR A 566 -3.67 41.09 18.05
CA THR A 566 -3.01 42.25 17.44
C THR A 566 -3.98 43.00 16.53
N ARG A 567 -4.42 44.16 17.03
CA ARG A 567 -5.06 45.24 16.27
C ARG A 567 -4.21 45.64 15.07
N ILE A 568 -4.77 45.61 13.87
CA ILE A 568 -4.35 46.48 12.77
C ILE A 568 -5.60 47.02 12.06
N ASP A 569 -5.82 48.32 12.22
CA ASP A 569 -6.78 49.13 11.47
C ASP A 569 -6.47 49.12 9.97
N ARG A 570 -7.51 49.00 9.12
CA ARG A 570 -7.60 49.72 7.83
C ARG A 570 -9.00 49.66 7.19
N LYS A 571 -9.72 50.76 7.41
CA LYS A 571 -10.61 51.54 6.53
C LYS A 571 -11.32 50.83 5.35
N GLU A 572 -12.64 50.79 5.48
CA GLU A 572 -13.61 50.61 4.41
C GLU A 572 -13.77 51.87 3.54
N THR A 573 -14.01 51.67 2.23
CA THR A 573 -14.79 52.56 1.37
C THR A 573 -15.52 51.69 0.33
N PRO A 574 -16.85 51.86 0.11
CA PRO A 574 -17.60 51.12 -0.89
C PRO A 574 -17.72 51.91 -2.20
N VAL A 575 -17.79 51.20 -3.33
CA VAL A 575 -18.20 51.76 -4.62
C VAL A 575 -19.43 50.99 -5.11
N THR A 576 -20.51 51.74 -5.30
CA THR A 576 -21.79 51.39 -5.93
C THR A 576 -21.69 51.44 -7.46
N ALA A 577 -22.37 50.54 -8.17
CA ALA A 577 -22.95 50.83 -9.49
C ALA A 577 -24.06 49.83 -9.85
N ASP A 578 -25.04 50.33 -10.60
CA ASP A 578 -26.42 49.89 -10.75
C ASP A 578 -26.70 48.72 -11.72
N LEU A 579 -27.90 48.13 -11.50
CA LEU A 579 -28.76 47.28 -12.34
C LEU A 579 -29.25 48.01 -13.63
N PRO A 580 -29.96 47.41 -14.64
CA PRO A 580 -31.06 46.42 -14.57
C PRO A 580 -31.11 45.39 -15.75
N GLY A 581 -32.04 44.44 -15.93
CA GLY A 581 -33.25 44.00 -15.25
C GLY A 581 -33.90 42.80 -16.01
N VAL A 582 -34.55 41.92 -15.24
CA VAL A 582 -35.80 41.13 -15.45
C VAL A 582 -36.24 40.71 -16.88
N GLU A 583 -36.44 39.40 -17.11
CA GLU A 583 -37.75 38.86 -17.52
C GLU A 583 -37.92 37.34 -17.26
N LYS A 584 -39.12 36.96 -16.80
CA LYS A 584 -39.61 35.61 -16.50
C LYS A 584 -40.46 35.09 -17.66
N ALA A 585 -40.34 33.81 -17.98
CA ALA A 585 -41.42 32.93 -18.49
C ALA A 585 -40.96 31.48 -18.21
N GLY A 586 -41.74 30.53 -17.72
CA GLY A 586 -43.17 30.27 -17.92
C GLY A 586 -43.25 28.80 -18.34
N GLY A 587 -43.90 27.97 -17.52
CA GLY A 587 -43.87 26.51 -17.64
C GLY A 587 -44.61 25.94 -18.86
N GLY A 588 -44.38 24.65 -19.09
CA GLY A 588 -45.12 23.82 -20.04
C GLY A 588 -44.60 22.40 -20.00
N GLY A 589 -45.37 21.49 -19.41
CA GLY A 589 -45.11 20.04 -19.52
C GLY A 589 -45.34 19.53 -20.93
N TRP A 590 -44.96 18.28 -21.18
CA TRP A 590 -45.84 17.23 -21.75
C TRP A 590 -45.08 15.90 -21.80
N GLN A 591 -45.88 14.83 -21.68
CA GLN A 591 -45.49 13.44 -21.58
C GLN A 591 -44.94 12.86 -22.90
N GLY A 592 -44.03 11.89 -22.74
CA GLY A 592 -44.06 10.56 -23.37
C GLY A 592 -44.17 10.44 -24.89
N CYS A 593 -43.15 9.84 -25.51
CA CYS A 593 -43.35 8.60 -26.28
C CYS A 593 -42.02 7.90 -26.60
N SER A 594 -42.12 6.58 -26.54
CA SER A 594 -41.20 5.52 -26.94
C SER A 594 -40.73 5.59 -28.40
N GLY A 595 -39.52 5.08 -28.66
CA GLY A 595 -39.23 4.41 -29.94
C GLY A 595 -37.78 4.49 -30.43
N GLY A 596 -37.11 3.33 -30.51
CA GLY A 596 -36.35 2.97 -31.72
C GLY A 596 -34.86 3.31 -31.80
N ARG A 597 -34.05 2.27 -31.59
CA ARG A 597 -32.67 2.04 -32.09
C ARG A 597 -32.30 2.80 -33.39
N VAL A 598 -31.10 3.40 -33.42
CA VAL A 598 -30.16 3.32 -34.55
C VAL A 598 -28.71 3.40 -34.05
N HIS A 599 -27.90 2.40 -34.43
CA HIS A 599 -26.43 2.38 -34.34
C HIS A 599 -25.77 3.54 -35.10
N ARG A 600 -24.77 4.21 -34.52
CA ARG A 600 -23.65 4.76 -35.30
C ARG A 600 -22.32 4.63 -34.57
N HIS A 601 -21.42 3.90 -35.22
CA HIS A 601 -19.98 4.00 -35.09
C HIS A 601 -19.51 5.44 -35.32
N LEU A 602 -18.56 5.89 -34.51
CA LEU A 602 -17.59 6.91 -34.90
C LEU A 602 -16.20 6.49 -34.42
N ARG A 603 -15.43 5.94 -35.37
CA ARG A 603 -13.99 6.21 -35.48
C ARG A 603 -13.82 7.68 -35.85
N LEU A 604 -12.70 8.26 -35.44
CA LEU A 604 -11.95 9.41 -36.00
C LEU A 604 -11.06 9.89 -34.82
N THR A 605 -9.77 10.17 -34.93
CA THR A 605 -8.78 10.13 -36.02
C THR A 605 -7.43 10.25 -35.34
#